data_AF-A4S5J9-F1
#
_entry.id   AF-A4S5J9-F1
#
_cell.length_a   1.000
_cell.length_b   1.000
_cell.length_c   1.000
_cell.angle_alpha   90.00
_cell.angle_beta   90.00
_cell.angle_gamma   90.00
#
_symmetry.space_group_name_H-M   'P 1'
#
loop_
_entity.id
_entity.type
_entity.pdbx_description
1 polymer ?
#
loop_
_entity_poly.entity_id
_entity_poly.type
_entity_poly.pdbx_seq_one_letter_code
_entity_poly.pdbx_strand_id
1 'polypeptide(L)'
;MRPMPEGAAPVVDEDMPKQDEEELRRRRAQALKSWLEDELGTEKTALMAVLAKHRVQIPGGGDEAKALLEELLEWKAEGVVNARSTDAAD
;
A
#
# COMPACT_ATOMS: atom_id res chain seq x y z
N MET A 1 0.16 -12.72 -68.61
CA MET A 1 0.93 -12.56 -67.37
C MET A 1 -0.04 -12.15 -66.27
N ARG A 2 -0.11 -12.89 -65.15
CA ARG A 2 -0.96 -12.56 -63.99
C ARG A 2 -0.18 -11.65 -63.04
N PRO A 3 -0.81 -10.68 -62.36
CA PRO A 3 -0.13 -9.81 -61.41
C PRO A 3 0.03 -10.51 -60.05
N MET A 4 1.19 -10.35 -59.41
CA MET A 4 1.36 -10.59 -57.97
C MET A 4 1.19 -9.24 -57.27
N PRO A 5 0.30 -9.10 -56.27
CA PRO A 5 0.32 -7.94 -55.39
C PRO A 5 1.50 -8.11 -54.41
N GLU A 6 2.47 -7.23 -54.57
CA GLU A 6 3.69 -7.16 -53.78
C GLU A 6 3.38 -6.64 -52.38
N GLY A 7 3.73 -7.46 -51.38
CA GLY A 7 4.10 -7.04 -50.02
C GLY A 7 3.13 -6.10 -49.31
N ALA A 8 2.08 -6.65 -48.70
CA ALA A 8 1.44 -6.01 -47.57
C ALA A 8 2.53 -5.68 -46.53
N ALA A 9 2.67 -4.39 -46.21
CA ALA A 9 3.51 -3.94 -45.11
C ALA A 9 3.13 -4.73 -43.84
N PRO A 10 4.10 -5.13 -42.99
CA PRO A 10 3.76 -5.66 -41.68
C PRO A 10 3.01 -4.54 -40.95
N VAL A 11 1.71 -4.73 -40.77
CA VAL A 11 0.93 -4.02 -39.77
C VAL A 11 1.57 -4.42 -38.46
N VAL A 12 2.52 -3.62 -37.99
CA VAL A 12 2.94 -3.65 -36.61
C VAL A 12 1.69 -3.25 -35.84
N ASP A 13 0.98 -4.25 -35.34
CA ASP A 13 -0.13 -4.07 -34.42
C ASP A 13 0.38 -3.17 -33.28
N GLU A 14 -0.05 -1.90 -33.29
CA GLU A 14 0.08 -0.93 -32.19
C GLU A 14 -0.84 -1.31 -31.01
N ASP A 15 -1.16 -2.58 -30.84
CA ASP A 15 -1.90 -3.13 -29.71
C ASP A 15 -0.92 -3.68 -28.66
N MET A 16 0.03 -2.82 -28.25
CA MET A 16 0.62 -3.01 -26.94
C MET A 16 -0.46 -2.61 -25.95
N PRO A 17 -1.05 -3.54 -25.16
CA PRO A 17 -2.13 -3.19 -24.26
C PRO A 17 -1.59 -2.09 -23.35
N LYS A 18 -2.16 -0.89 -23.45
CA LYS A 18 -1.94 0.18 -22.48
C LYS A 18 -2.30 -0.45 -21.15
N GLN A 19 -1.29 -0.92 -20.41
CA GLN A 19 -1.51 -1.38 -19.05
C GLN A 19 -2.14 -0.21 -18.35
N ASP A 20 -3.43 -0.34 -18.03
CA ASP A 20 -4.18 0.71 -17.36
C ASP A 20 -3.32 1.19 -16.19
N GLU A 21 -2.90 2.46 -16.23
CA GLU A 21 -2.00 3.03 -15.21
C GLU A 21 -2.59 2.83 -13.80
N GLU A 22 -3.91 2.74 -13.72
CA GLU A 22 -4.66 2.38 -12.51
C GLU A 22 -4.34 0.97 -12.02
N GLU A 23 -4.23 -0.02 -12.90
CA GLU A 23 -3.88 -1.39 -12.55
C GLU A 23 -2.41 -1.50 -12.11
N LEU A 24 -1.51 -0.79 -12.76
CA LEU A 24 -0.11 -0.67 -12.30
C LEU A 24 -0.03 0.00 -10.92
N ARG A 25 -0.83 1.05 -10.68
CA ARG A 25 -0.93 1.69 -9.35
C ARG A 25 -1.44 0.71 -8.30
N ARG A 26 -2.49 -0.06 -8.59
CA ARG A 26 -3.05 -1.05 -7.67
C ARG A 26 -2.04 -2.14 -7.34
N ARG A 27 -1.33 -2.66 -8.35
CA ARG A 27 -0.28 -3.67 -8.16
C ARG A 27 0.87 -3.14 -7.31
N ARG A 28 1.34 -1.91 -7.57
CA ARG A 28 2.38 -1.26 -6.76
C ARG A 28 1.93 -1.02 -5.32
N ALA A 29 0.69 -0.56 -5.13
CA ALA A 29 0.13 -0.35 -3.80
C ALA A 29 -0.02 -1.67 -3.03
N GLN A 30 -0.44 -2.76 -3.69
CA GLN A 30 -0.52 -4.08 -3.09
C GLN A 30 0.87 -4.63 -2.74
N ALA A 31 1.83 -4.57 -3.66
CA ALA A 31 3.19 -5.02 -3.41
C ALA A 31 3.85 -4.24 -2.27
N LEU A 32 3.65 -2.93 -2.22
CA LEU A 32 4.11 -2.07 -1.13
C LEU A 32 3.43 -2.44 0.19
N LYS A 33 2.11 -2.68 0.18
CA LYS A 33 1.37 -3.08 1.39
C LYS A 33 1.86 -4.42 1.91
N SER A 34 2.02 -5.43 1.06
CA SER A 34 2.54 -6.75 1.46
C SER A 34 3.97 -6.67 1.99
N TRP A 35 4.84 -5.89 1.35
CA TRP A 35 6.20 -5.68 1.85
C TRP A 35 6.21 -4.96 3.21
N LEU A 36 5.36 -3.95 3.39
CA LEU A 36 5.20 -3.28 4.68
C LEU A 36 4.64 -4.21 5.76
N GLU A 37 3.69 -5.08 5.40
CA GLU A 37 3.14 -6.09 6.31
C GLU A 37 4.21 -7.09 6.75
N ASP A 38 5.10 -7.51 5.85
CA ASP A 38 6.22 -8.41 6.18
C ASP A 38 7.28 -7.73 7.07
N GLU A 39 7.60 -6.45 6.81
CA GLU A 39 8.62 -5.70 7.55
C GLU A 39 8.15 -5.16 8.91
N LEU A 40 6.91 -4.65 8.98
CA LEU A 40 6.39 -3.93 10.16
C LEU A 40 5.28 -4.73 10.87
N GLY A 41 4.76 -5.78 10.26
CA GLY A 41 3.56 -6.48 10.72
C GLY A 41 2.27 -5.81 10.25
N THR A 42 1.17 -6.56 10.33
CA THR A 42 -0.16 -6.13 9.85
C THR A 42 -0.69 -4.90 10.59
N GLU A 43 -0.48 -4.81 11.90
CA GLU A 43 -1.05 -3.75 12.73
C GLU A 43 -0.35 -2.40 12.53
N LYS A 44 0.99 -2.39 12.51
CA LYS A 44 1.77 -1.18 12.18
C LYS A 44 1.45 -0.68 10.77
N THR A 45 1.30 -1.59 9.80
CA THR A 45 0.94 -1.23 8.43
C THR A 45 -0.44 -0.58 8.33
N ALA A 46 -1.42 -1.11 9.06
CA ALA A 46 -2.75 -0.51 9.14
C ALA A 46 -2.70 0.90 9.76
N LEU A 47 -1.93 1.08 10.84
CA LEU A 47 -1.73 2.39 11.47
C LEU A 47 -1.07 3.39 10.52
N MET A 48 -0.04 2.96 9.80
CA MET A 48 0.65 3.78 8.81
C MET A 48 -0.28 4.22 7.68
N ALA A 49 -1.17 3.34 7.21
CA ALA A 49 -2.17 3.67 6.22
C ALA A 49 -3.17 4.73 6.72
N VAL A 50 -3.55 4.67 8.00
CA VAL A 50 -4.40 5.70 8.63
C VAL A 50 -3.65 7.04 8.71
N LEU A 51 -2.42 7.06 9.21
CA LEU A 51 -1.61 8.27 9.27
C LEU A 51 -1.43 8.91 7.88
N ALA A 52 -1.15 8.10 6.86
CA ALA A 52 -1.03 8.56 5.48
C ALA A 52 -2.35 9.12 4.92
N LYS A 53 -3.50 8.48 5.21
CA LYS A 53 -4.83 8.97 4.83
C LYS A 53 -5.11 10.37 5.40
N HIS A 54 -4.66 10.63 6.62
CA HIS A 54 -4.81 11.92 7.29
C HIS A 54 -3.66 12.90 7.00
N ARG A 55 -2.73 12.56 6.10
CA ARG A 55 -1.58 13.40 5.72
C ARG A 55 -0.70 13.80 6.91
N VAL A 56 -0.60 12.93 7.91
CA VAL A 56 0.29 13.16 9.05
C VAL A 56 1.73 13.11 8.56
N GLN A 57 2.46 14.22 8.72
CA GLN A 57 3.89 14.27 8.47
C GLN A 57 4.63 14.02 9.78
N ILE A 58 5.48 13.01 9.78
CA ILE A 58 6.34 12.69 10.92
C ILE A 58 7.70 13.33 10.63
N PRO A 59 8.18 14.26 11.47
CA PRO A 59 9.54 14.78 11.35
C PRO A 59 10.56 13.62 11.53
N GLY A 60 11.80 13.80 11.07
CA GLY A 60 12.88 12.81 11.31
C GLY A 60 12.85 11.51 10.48
N GLY A 61 11.90 11.34 9.56
CA GLY A 61 11.97 10.28 8.56
C GLY A 61 11.54 8.89 9.06
N GLY A 62 12.17 7.84 8.54
CA GLY A 62 11.69 6.46 8.72
C GLY A 62 11.81 5.92 10.15
N ASP A 63 12.86 6.29 10.86
CA ASP A 63 13.11 5.76 12.21
C ASP A 63 12.21 6.40 13.27
N GLU A 64 12.00 7.72 13.20
CA GLU A 64 11.01 8.42 14.04
C GLU A 64 9.59 7.95 13.73
N ALA A 65 9.27 7.64 12.47
CA ALA A 65 7.99 7.05 12.11
C ALA A 65 7.78 5.68 12.75
N LYS A 66 8.81 4.82 12.78
CA LYS A 66 8.74 3.51 13.44
C LYS A 66 8.54 3.63 14.95
N ALA A 67 9.28 4.54 15.61
CA ALA A 67 9.14 4.81 17.03
C ALA A 67 7.73 5.31 17.38
N LEU A 68 7.19 6.26 16.62
CA LEU A 68 5.83 6.76 16.82
C LEU A 68 4.78 5.65 16.66
N LEU A 69 4.94 4.76 15.67
CA LEU A 69 4.03 3.63 15.47
C LEU A 69 4.05 2.67 16.67
N GLU A 70 5.22 2.46 17.29
CA GLU A 70 5.37 1.63 18.49
C GLU A 70 4.69 2.27 19.70
N GLU A 71 4.95 3.56 19.95
CA GLU A 71 4.31 4.31 21.03
C GLU A 71 2.77 4.33 20.91
N LEU A 72 2.24 4.48 19.69
CA LEU A 72 0.79 4.47 19.47
C LEU A 72 0.18 3.09 19.71
N LEU A 73 0.91 2.01 19.39
CA LEU A 73 0.46 0.65 19.67
C LEU A 73 0.51 0.33 21.17
N GLU A 74 1.53 0.80 21.87
CA GLU A 74 1.64 0.68 23.32
C GLU A 74 0.52 1.46 24.01
N TRP A 75 0.28 2.72 23.60
CA TRP A 75 -0.83 3.53 24.11
C TRP A 75 -2.19 2.87 23.88
N LYS A 76 -2.41 2.25 22.72
CA LYS A 76 -3.62 1.47 22.45
C LYS A 76 -3.74 0.28 23.40
N ALA A 77 -2.65 -0.44 23.66
CA ALA A 77 -2.64 -1.58 24.57
C ALA A 77 -3.00 -1.12 26.00
N GLU A 78 -2.42 -0.03 26.47
CA GLU A 78 -2.74 0.58 27.77
C GLU A 78 -4.20 1.05 27.86
N GLY A 79 -4.72 1.70 26.81
CA GLY A 79 -6.11 2.11 26.72
C GLY A 79 -7.10 0.94 26.73
N VAL A 80 -6.75 -0.17 26.08
CA VAL A 80 -7.54 -1.42 26.10
C VAL A 80 -7.53 -2.06 27.50
N VAL A 81 -6.39 -2.03 28.20
CA VAL A 81 -6.28 -2.54 29.59
C VAL A 81 -7.13 -1.69 30.54
N ASN A 82 -7.15 -0.37 30.36
CA ASN A 82 -7.94 0.53 31.20
C ASN A 82 -9.45 0.38 30.93
N ALA A 83 -9.88 0.25 29.66
CA ALA A 83 -11.28 0.05 29.30
C ALA A 83 -11.85 -1.32 29.73
N ARG A 84 -11.03 -2.38 29.74
CA ARG A 84 -11.46 -3.70 30.27
C ARG A 84 -11.56 -3.73 31.79
N SER A 85 -10.79 -2.90 32.48
CA SER A 85 -10.85 -2.80 33.95
C SER A 85 -12.14 -2.12 34.42
N THR A 86 -12.77 -1.29 33.59
CA THR A 86 -14.07 -0.67 33.89
C THR A 86 -15.27 -1.53 33.52
N ASP A 87 -15.11 -2.52 32.62
CA ASP A 87 -16.19 -3.41 32.17
C ASP A 87 -16.35 -4.65 33.09
N ALA A 88 -15.32 -4.99 33.87
CA ALA A 88 -15.35 -6.11 34.82
C ALA A 88 -15.91 -5.74 36.22
N ALA A 89 -16.50 -4.54 36.36
CA ALA A 89 -17.00 -4.00 37.61
C ALA A 89 -18.54 -3.83 37.65
N ASP A 90 -19.27 -4.39 36.69
CA ASP A 90 -20.75 -4.41 36.66
C ASP A 90 -21.32 -5.81 36.98
#